data_AF-F4Q7T8-F1
#
_entry.id   AF-F4Q7T8-F1
#
_cell.length_a   1.000
_cell.length_b   1.000
_cell.length_c   1.000
_cell.angle_alpha   90.00
_cell.angle_beta   90.00
_cell.angle_gamma   90.00
#
_symmetry.space_group_name_H-M   'P 1'
#
loop_
_entity.id
_entity.type
_entity.pdbx_description
1 polymer ?
#
loop_
_entity_poly.entity_id
_entity_poly.type
_entity_poly.pdbx_seq_one_letter_code
_entity_poly.pdbx_strand_id
1 'polypeptide(L)'
;MKKPSLQNEMNDRYSLHSTLLYVSTTTMTKYGESDYWDKRYSKNTNPYDWYQDYDDISKIVIDQMSTRYKDYVGLEYKVESAIETSFKDNHFNVIIDKGTFDSIMCGDDSHENGIRFCEEMFRILEPAGKFLIITYGVPDDRLFYLEQEYTDWTINVKKIPNGGGFHYVYIMTKNNKDSAKSDDDE
;
A
#
# COMPACT_ATOMS: atom_id res chain seq x y z
N MET A 1 -32.75 9.62 -50.30
CA MET A 1 -32.20 8.64 -51.27
C MET A 1 -30.69 8.49 -51.02
N LYS A 2 -30.16 7.31 -51.34
CA LYS A 2 -28.93 6.64 -50.86
C LYS A 2 -27.61 7.39 -51.14
N LYS A 3 -26.63 7.23 -50.24
CA LYS A 3 -25.19 7.50 -50.48
C LYS A 3 -24.60 6.45 -51.45
N PRO A 4 -23.66 6.82 -52.35
CA PRO A 4 -22.85 5.86 -53.09
C PRO A 4 -21.59 5.44 -52.32
N SER A 5 -21.17 4.23 -52.64
CA SER A 5 -20.09 3.41 -52.11
C SER A 5 -18.69 3.79 -52.59
N LEU A 6 -17.70 3.65 -51.72
CA LEU A 6 -16.33 3.31 -52.09
C LEU A 6 -15.85 2.17 -51.19
N GLN A 7 -16.10 0.95 -51.68
CA GLN A 7 -15.37 -0.25 -51.31
C GLN A 7 -14.14 -0.29 -52.21
N ASN A 8 -12.96 -0.16 -51.61
CA ASN A 8 -11.69 -0.76 -52.01
C ASN A 8 -10.56 0.00 -51.31
N GLU A 9 -10.22 -0.46 -50.12
CA GLU A 9 -8.85 -0.51 -49.60
C GLU A 9 -8.90 -1.16 -48.21
N MET A 10 -7.84 -1.88 -47.85
CA MET A 10 -7.64 -2.64 -46.60
C MET A 10 -8.03 -4.13 -46.62
N ASN A 11 -7.73 -4.82 -47.73
CA ASN A 11 -7.28 -6.21 -47.67
C ASN A 11 -5.75 -6.19 -47.57
N ASP A 12 -5.23 -6.22 -46.34
CA ASP A 12 -3.96 -6.85 -45.94
C ASP A 12 -3.56 -6.33 -44.56
N ARG A 13 -3.98 -7.08 -43.52
CA ARG A 13 -3.23 -7.32 -42.26
C ARG A 13 -4.14 -7.86 -41.15
N TYR A 14 -4.68 -9.06 -41.32
CA TYR A 14 -5.05 -9.92 -40.19
C TYR A 14 -4.79 -11.38 -40.56
N SER A 15 -3.52 -11.76 -40.57
CA SER A 15 -3.14 -13.18 -40.48
C SER A 15 -3.40 -13.64 -39.05
N LEU A 16 -4.40 -14.49 -38.91
CA LEU A 16 -4.78 -15.16 -37.68
C LEU A 16 -3.60 -15.97 -37.13
N HIS A 17 -3.06 -15.56 -35.99
CA HIS A 17 -2.44 -16.48 -35.04
C HIS A 17 -3.33 -16.54 -33.81
N SER A 18 -4.19 -17.55 -33.82
CA SER A 18 -4.98 -17.97 -32.67
C SER A 18 -4.04 -18.59 -31.63
N THR A 19 -3.46 -17.78 -30.77
CA THR A 19 -3.03 -18.26 -29.46
C THR A 19 -4.22 -18.09 -28.52
N LEU A 20 -4.98 -19.18 -28.37
CA LEU A 20 -5.99 -19.30 -27.31
C LEU A 20 -5.26 -19.21 -25.97
N LEU A 21 -5.21 -18.01 -25.40
CA LEU A 21 -4.98 -17.83 -23.98
C LEU A 21 -6.15 -18.50 -23.26
N TYR A 22 -5.85 -19.59 -22.58
CA TYR A 22 -6.75 -20.20 -21.61
C TYR A 22 -6.96 -19.21 -20.47
N VAL A 23 -7.89 -18.27 -20.64
CA VAL A 23 -8.49 -17.56 -19.51
C VAL A 23 -9.32 -18.61 -18.80
N SER A 24 -8.78 -19.14 -17.70
CA SER A 24 -9.57 -19.90 -16.74
C SER A 24 -10.87 -19.13 -16.52
N THR A 25 -12.00 -19.70 -16.90
CA THR A 25 -13.31 -19.14 -16.58
C THR A 25 -13.51 -19.26 -15.08
N THR A 26 -12.87 -18.38 -14.31
CA THR A 26 -13.43 -17.98 -13.03
C THR A 26 -14.80 -17.46 -13.39
N THR A 27 -15.84 -18.20 -13.01
CA THR A 27 -17.23 -17.87 -13.25
C THR A 27 -17.43 -16.38 -13.00
N MET A 28 -17.85 -15.62 -14.02
CA MET A 28 -18.26 -14.23 -13.82
C MET A 28 -19.27 -14.24 -12.68
N THR A 29 -18.88 -13.65 -11.55
CA THR A 29 -19.71 -13.70 -10.36
C THR A 29 -20.95 -12.86 -10.66
N LYS A 30 -22.14 -13.43 -10.41
CA LYS A 30 -23.45 -12.88 -10.80
C LYS A 30 -23.88 -11.76 -9.85
N TYR A 31 -23.06 -10.71 -9.74
CA TYR A 31 -23.28 -9.59 -8.82
C TYR A 31 -24.59 -8.83 -9.07
N GLY A 32 -25.19 -8.97 -10.26
CA GLY A 32 -26.50 -8.38 -10.58
C GLY A 32 -27.70 -9.20 -10.11
N GLU A 33 -27.51 -10.40 -9.56
CA GLU A 33 -28.60 -11.27 -9.10
C GLU A 33 -28.80 -11.10 -7.60
N SER A 34 -30.02 -10.78 -7.15
CA SER A 34 -30.34 -10.61 -5.71
C SER A 34 -30.03 -11.87 -4.90
N ASP A 35 -30.31 -13.04 -5.46
CA ASP A 35 -30.05 -14.35 -4.85
C ASP A 35 -28.57 -14.58 -4.51
N TYR A 36 -27.65 -13.94 -5.24
CA TYR A 36 -26.22 -14.00 -4.93
C TYR A 36 -25.92 -13.30 -3.60
N TRP A 37 -26.46 -12.09 -3.42
CA TRP A 37 -26.29 -11.30 -2.21
C TRP A 37 -27.02 -11.93 -1.02
N ASP A 38 -28.25 -12.42 -1.20
CA ASP A 38 -29.01 -13.08 -0.14
C ASP A 38 -28.29 -14.34 0.39
N LYS A 39 -27.67 -15.13 -0.51
CA LYS A 39 -26.86 -16.30 -0.13
C LYS A 39 -25.54 -15.93 0.55
N ARG A 40 -24.92 -14.81 0.17
CA ARG A 40 -23.70 -14.31 0.80
C ARG A 40 -24.01 -13.78 2.21
N TYR A 41 -25.00 -12.91 2.35
CA TYR A 41 -25.37 -12.29 3.63
C TYR A 41 -26.04 -13.25 4.62
N SER A 42 -26.69 -14.32 4.15
CA SER A 42 -27.21 -15.36 5.07
C SER A 42 -26.11 -16.16 5.77
N LYS A 43 -24.85 -16.09 5.31
CA LYS A 43 -23.71 -16.82 5.87
C LYS A 43 -22.64 -15.91 6.48
N ASN A 44 -22.63 -14.63 6.10
CA ASN A 44 -21.60 -13.71 6.56
C ASN A 44 -21.94 -13.22 7.98
N THR A 45 -21.06 -13.52 8.94
CA THR A 45 -21.17 -13.07 10.34
C THR A 45 -20.30 -11.85 10.63
N ASN A 46 -19.51 -11.36 9.66
CA ASN A 46 -18.62 -10.23 9.88
C ASN A 46 -19.42 -8.92 10.01
N PRO A 47 -19.04 -8.05 10.95
CA PRO A 47 -19.72 -6.77 11.19
C PRO A 47 -19.56 -5.78 10.03
N TYR A 48 -18.53 -5.96 9.18
CA TYR A 48 -18.26 -5.15 8.00
C TYR A 48 -18.23 -6.02 6.74
N ASP A 49 -18.82 -5.53 5.64
CA ASP A 49 -18.88 -6.23 4.36
C ASP A 49 -17.99 -5.53 3.33
N TRP A 50 -16.73 -5.93 3.28
CA TRP A 50 -15.87 -5.60 2.15
C TRP A 50 -16.16 -6.54 0.98
N TYR A 51 -16.07 -6.01 -0.23
CA TYR A 51 -16.37 -6.74 -1.47
C TYR A 51 -15.52 -8.01 -1.66
N GLN A 52 -14.27 -7.98 -1.20
CA GLN A 52 -13.30 -9.09 -1.21
C GLN A 52 -12.36 -8.92 -0.01
N ASP A 53 -11.80 -10.02 0.48
CA ASP A 53 -10.81 -9.99 1.55
C ASP A 53 -9.42 -9.58 1.01
N TYR A 54 -8.52 -9.16 1.90
CA TYR A 54 -7.17 -8.75 1.53
C TYR A 54 -6.43 -9.81 0.69
N ASP A 55 -6.55 -11.08 1.08
CA ASP A 55 -5.89 -12.20 0.41
C ASP A 55 -6.37 -12.40 -1.04
N ASP A 56 -7.63 -12.03 -1.33
CA ASP A 56 -8.19 -12.12 -2.67
C ASP A 56 -7.75 -10.96 -3.58
N ILE A 57 -7.47 -9.78 -3.02
CA ILE A 57 -7.16 -8.56 -3.80
C ILE A 57 -5.66 -8.26 -3.93
N SER A 58 -4.87 -8.56 -2.90
CA SER A 58 -3.49 -8.09 -2.77
C SER A 58 -2.61 -8.56 -3.92
N LYS A 59 -2.68 -9.86 -4.24
CA LYS A 59 -1.96 -10.46 -5.36
C LYS A 59 -2.35 -9.86 -6.70
N ILE A 60 -3.64 -9.59 -6.92
CA ILE A 60 -4.14 -9.01 -8.17
C ILE A 60 -3.55 -7.62 -8.38
N VAL A 61 -3.59 -6.77 -7.36
CA VAL A 61 -3.08 -5.38 -7.44
C VAL A 61 -1.57 -5.39 -7.66
N ILE A 62 -0.84 -6.24 -6.94
CA ILE A 62 0.61 -6.38 -7.08
C ILE A 62 0.99 -6.88 -8.48
N ASP A 63 0.33 -7.91 -9.01
CA ASP A 63 0.58 -8.43 -10.36
C ASP A 63 0.31 -7.37 -11.44
N GLN A 64 -0.75 -6.58 -11.27
CA GLN A 64 -1.07 -5.47 -12.17
C GLN A 64 0.00 -4.37 -12.15
N MET A 65 0.48 -3.97 -10.97
CA MET A 65 1.52 -2.95 -10.84
C MET A 65 2.87 -3.42 -11.36
N SER A 66 3.26 -4.65 -11.02
CA SER A 66 4.45 -5.30 -11.58
C SER A 66 4.41 -5.36 -13.09
N THR A 67 3.27 -5.74 -13.68
CA THR A 67 3.09 -5.77 -15.14
C THR A 67 3.16 -4.37 -15.76
N ARG A 68 2.49 -3.39 -15.16
CA ARG A 68 2.41 -2.01 -15.67
C ARG A 68 3.78 -1.34 -15.73
N TYR A 69 4.64 -1.63 -14.77
CA TYR A 69 5.95 -0.99 -14.63
C TYR A 69 7.11 -1.97 -14.85
N LYS A 70 6.88 -3.09 -15.56
CA LYS A 70 7.87 -4.16 -15.80
C LYS A 70 9.18 -3.68 -16.44
N ASP A 71 9.16 -2.56 -17.16
CA ASP A 71 10.32 -2.01 -17.86
C ASP A 71 11.18 -1.11 -16.95
N TYR A 72 10.72 -0.80 -15.72
CA TYR A 72 11.48 -0.04 -14.73
C TYR A 72 12.41 -0.97 -13.95
N VAL A 73 13.71 -0.90 -14.28
CA VAL A 73 14.74 -1.70 -13.60
C VAL A 73 14.88 -1.26 -12.14
N GLY A 74 14.96 -2.23 -11.23
CA GLY A 74 15.16 -1.99 -9.80
C GLY A 74 13.88 -1.80 -9.00
N LEU A 75 12.70 -1.94 -9.62
CA LEU A 75 11.42 -1.89 -8.93
C LEU A 75 10.90 -3.31 -8.65
N GLU A 76 10.84 -3.68 -7.37
CA GLU A 76 10.33 -4.97 -6.89
C GLU A 76 8.96 -4.77 -6.24
N TYR A 77 8.03 -5.70 -6.49
CA TYR A 77 6.71 -5.70 -5.89
C TYR A 77 6.52 -6.98 -5.08
N LYS A 78 6.01 -6.85 -3.86
CA LYS A 78 5.73 -7.97 -2.95
C LYS A 78 4.36 -7.83 -2.32
N VAL A 79 3.69 -8.96 -2.13
CA VAL A 79 2.52 -9.08 -1.25
C VAL A 79 3.06 -9.39 0.14
N GLU A 80 2.85 -8.48 1.09
CA GLU A 80 3.42 -8.59 2.44
C GLU A 80 2.64 -7.72 3.44
N SER A 81 2.71 -8.09 4.73
CA SER A 81 2.12 -7.29 5.81
C SER A 81 3.07 -6.18 6.24
N ALA A 82 2.57 -4.96 6.37
CA ALA A 82 3.41 -3.82 6.76
C ALA A 82 3.72 -3.79 8.27
N ILE A 83 3.00 -4.56 9.09
CA ILE A 83 3.26 -4.69 10.55
C ILE A 83 4.20 -5.85 10.89
N GLU A 84 4.57 -6.67 9.89
CA GLU A 84 5.48 -7.80 10.04
C GLU A 84 6.02 -8.20 8.66
N THR A 85 7.22 -7.73 8.34
CA THR A 85 7.88 -7.98 7.05
C THR A 85 8.99 -9.03 7.18
N SER A 86 9.32 -9.66 6.05
CA SER A 86 10.42 -10.59 5.87
C SER A 86 11.77 -9.90 5.67
N PHE A 87 11.81 -8.57 5.65
CA PHE A 87 13.06 -7.82 5.52
C PHE A 87 13.89 -7.94 6.79
N LYS A 88 15.21 -8.01 6.59
CA LYS A 88 16.19 -7.94 7.68
C LYS A 88 16.22 -6.55 8.31
N ASP A 89 16.78 -6.46 9.51
CA ASP A 89 17.00 -5.16 10.16
C ASP A 89 17.89 -4.27 9.30
N ASN A 90 17.63 -2.96 9.31
CA ASN A 90 18.40 -1.96 8.58
C ASN A 90 18.54 -2.27 7.07
N HIS A 91 17.43 -2.68 6.44
CA HIS A 91 17.37 -3.05 5.03
C HIS A 91 17.22 -1.85 4.09
N PHE A 92 16.46 -0.83 4.50
CA PHE A 92 16.12 0.32 3.67
C PHE A 92 16.77 1.60 4.19
N ASN A 93 17.22 2.44 3.26
CA ASN A 93 17.69 3.79 3.55
C ASN A 93 16.56 4.83 3.62
N VAL A 94 15.50 4.61 2.84
CA VAL A 94 14.32 5.46 2.79
C VAL A 94 13.07 4.58 2.71
N ILE A 95 12.09 4.90 3.55
CA ILE A 95 10.75 4.30 3.55
C ILE A 95 9.73 5.41 3.35
N ILE A 96 8.72 5.16 2.51
CA ILE A 96 7.65 6.12 2.24
C ILE A 96 6.32 5.41 2.45
N ASP A 97 5.51 5.93 3.37
CA ASP A 97 4.11 5.60 3.52
C ASP A 97 3.24 6.74 3.01
N LYS A 98 2.22 6.38 2.21
CA LYS A 98 1.13 7.28 1.83
C LYS A 98 -0.22 6.61 2.10
N GLY A 99 -0.69 6.75 3.34
CA GLY A 99 -2.04 6.33 3.73
C GLY A 99 -2.17 4.85 4.14
N THR A 100 -1.07 4.08 4.16
CA THR A 100 -1.10 2.73 4.75
C THR A 100 -1.30 2.85 6.25
N PHE A 101 -0.61 3.80 6.90
CA PHE A 101 -0.80 4.00 8.33
C PHE A 101 -2.24 4.41 8.66
N ASP A 102 -2.85 5.26 7.84
CA ASP A 102 -4.27 5.61 7.98
C ASP A 102 -5.18 4.39 7.86
N SER A 103 -4.86 3.48 6.94
CA SER A 103 -5.64 2.24 6.75
C SER A 103 -5.53 1.31 7.96
N ILE A 104 -4.33 1.16 8.53
CA ILE A 104 -4.09 0.40 9.77
C ILE A 104 -4.91 0.98 10.93
N MET A 105 -4.93 2.32 11.03
CA MET A 105 -5.65 3.03 12.09
C MET A 105 -7.18 2.93 12.00
N CYS A 106 -7.73 2.47 10.88
CA CYS A 106 -9.17 2.25 10.70
C CYS A 106 -9.60 0.78 10.88
N GLY A 107 -8.66 -0.13 11.10
CA GLY A 107 -8.93 -1.57 11.27
C GLY A 107 -9.22 -1.99 12.71
N ASP A 108 -9.54 -3.28 12.87
CA ASP A 108 -9.57 -3.92 14.19
C ASP A 108 -8.17 -3.90 14.83
N ASP A 109 -8.12 -3.85 16.16
CA ASP A 109 -6.89 -3.76 16.95
C ASP A 109 -5.93 -2.62 16.49
N SER A 110 -6.50 -1.56 15.91
CA SER A 110 -5.77 -0.43 15.29
C SER A 110 -4.68 0.17 16.17
N HIS A 111 -4.88 0.22 17.48
CA HIS A 111 -3.87 0.73 18.40
C HIS A 111 -2.61 -0.16 18.46
N GLU A 112 -2.79 -1.47 18.65
CA GLU A 112 -1.68 -2.42 18.67
C GLU A 112 -1.03 -2.52 17.30
N ASN A 113 -1.82 -2.60 16.23
CA ASN A 113 -1.30 -2.65 14.87
C ASN A 113 -0.55 -1.37 14.47
N GLY A 114 -0.97 -0.21 14.98
CA GLY A 114 -0.27 1.05 14.75
C GLY A 114 1.11 1.11 15.43
N ILE A 115 1.21 0.57 16.64
CA ILE A 115 2.48 0.38 17.37
C ILE A 115 3.40 -0.56 16.58
N ARG A 116 2.91 -1.75 16.24
CA ARG A 116 3.67 -2.76 15.47
C ARG A 116 4.14 -2.24 14.12
N PHE A 117 3.33 -1.45 13.42
CA PHE A 117 3.73 -0.79 12.19
C PHE A 117 4.95 0.11 12.40
N CYS A 118 4.93 0.96 13.42
CA CYS A 118 6.03 1.89 13.70
C CYS A 118 7.29 1.15 14.14
N GLU A 119 7.16 0.12 14.97
CA GLU A 119 8.26 -0.80 15.33
C GLU A 119 8.92 -1.41 14.10
N GLU A 120 8.10 -1.94 13.19
CA GLU A 120 8.58 -2.64 12.02
C GLU A 120 9.29 -1.69 11.04
N MET A 121 8.72 -0.50 10.81
CA MET A 121 9.37 0.53 10.00
C MET A 121 10.68 0.99 10.63
N PHE A 122 10.75 1.14 11.96
CA PHE A 122 11.99 1.45 12.65
C PHE A 122 13.04 0.34 12.51
N ARG A 123 12.63 -0.92 12.64
CA ARG A 123 13.51 -2.09 12.55
C ARG A 123 14.18 -2.21 11.18
N ILE A 124 13.40 -2.08 10.11
CA ILE A 124 13.89 -2.27 8.74
C ILE A 124 14.56 -1.02 8.16
N LEU A 125 14.43 0.15 8.81
CA LEU A 125 15.15 1.37 8.44
C LEU A 125 16.58 1.34 8.96
N GLU A 126 17.56 1.67 8.13
CA GLU A 126 18.97 1.76 8.56
C GLU A 126 19.25 3.00 9.42
N PRO A 127 20.34 3.02 10.23
CA PRO A 127 20.77 4.22 10.95
C PRO A 127 21.00 5.40 9.99
N ALA A 128 20.60 6.60 10.40
CA ALA A 128 20.52 7.81 9.56
C ALA A 128 19.52 7.74 8.38
N GLY A 129 18.84 6.60 8.19
CA GLY A 129 17.77 6.44 7.20
C GLY A 129 16.55 7.31 7.51
N LYS A 130 15.69 7.52 6.50
CA LYS A 130 14.48 8.34 6.61
C LYS A 130 13.20 7.54 6.40
N PHE A 131 12.24 7.74 7.28
CA PHE A 131 10.88 7.25 7.10
C PHE A 131 9.92 8.44 6.98
N LEU A 132 9.15 8.47 5.89
CA LEU A 132 8.18 9.52 5.61
C LEU A 132 6.77 8.95 5.68
N ILE A 133 5.89 9.58 6.47
CA ILE A 133 4.45 9.28 6.47
C ILE A 133 3.71 10.50 5.94
N ILE A 134 2.92 10.29 4.90
CA ILE A 134 2.08 11.34 4.31
C ILE A 134 0.61 10.99 4.60
N THR A 135 0.00 11.70 5.53
CA THR A 135 -1.29 11.33 6.13
C THR A 135 -2.17 12.56 6.32
N TYR A 136 -3.48 12.36 6.51
CA TYR A 136 -4.36 13.40 7.02
C TYR A 136 -4.36 13.47 8.56
N GLY A 137 -3.81 12.46 9.25
CA GLY A 137 -3.71 12.38 10.70
C GLY A 137 -2.90 13.53 11.28
N VAL A 138 -3.52 14.24 12.22
CA VAL A 138 -2.91 15.37 12.93
C VAL A 138 -1.88 14.88 13.95
N PRO A 139 -0.94 15.75 14.40
CA PRO A 139 0.12 15.35 15.33
C PRO A 139 -0.39 14.71 16.61
N ASP A 140 -1.48 15.23 17.18
CA ASP A 140 -2.08 14.73 18.41
C ASP A 140 -2.49 13.25 18.31
N ASP A 141 -2.83 12.77 17.10
CA ASP A 141 -3.26 11.39 16.85
C ASP A 141 -2.12 10.47 16.39
N ARG A 142 -0.97 11.03 16.01
CA ARG A 142 0.10 10.30 15.32
C ARG A 142 1.38 10.23 16.13
N LEU A 143 1.73 11.31 16.83
CA LEU A 143 2.97 11.37 17.61
C LEU A 143 3.00 10.32 18.71
N PHE A 144 1.85 9.98 19.31
CA PHE A 144 1.77 8.86 20.26
C PHE A 144 2.44 7.60 19.70
N TYR A 145 2.11 7.16 18.48
CA TYR A 145 2.66 5.94 17.89
C TYR A 145 4.11 6.07 17.43
N LEU A 146 4.51 7.30 17.08
CA LEU A 146 5.84 7.57 16.54
C LEU A 146 6.87 7.84 17.65
N GLU A 147 6.45 8.31 18.82
CA GLU A 147 7.33 8.64 19.95
C GLU A 147 7.29 7.54 21.00
N GLN A 148 7.80 6.37 20.63
CA GLN A 148 7.82 5.18 21.49
C GLN A 148 9.21 4.91 22.06
N GLU A 149 9.29 4.28 23.23
CA GLU A 149 10.56 4.04 23.94
C GLU A 149 11.58 3.21 23.14
N TYR A 150 11.10 2.38 22.21
CA TYR A 150 11.92 1.52 21.36
C TYR A 150 12.28 2.15 20.00
N THR A 151 11.71 3.30 19.65
CA THR A 151 12.01 4.04 18.42
C THR A 151 12.90 5.24 18.72
N ASP A 152 14.17 5.14 18.33
CA ASP A 152 15.14 6.24 18.45
C ASP A 152 15.30 6.99 17.12
N TRP A 153 14.34 7.86 16.81
CA TRP A 153 14.40 8.75 15.65
C TRP A 153 14.07 10.19 16.02
N THR A 154 14.58 11.12 15.22
CA THR A 154 14.18 12.53 15.27
C THR A 154 12.99 12.76 14.34
N ILE A 155 11.92 13.40 14.81
CA ILE A 155 10.68 13.64 14.06
C ILE A 155 10.57 15.10 13.62
N ASN A 156 10.31 15.34 12.34
CA ASN A 156 9.94 16.66 11.81
C ASN A 156 8.58 16.58 11.13
N VAL A 157 7.63 17.40 11.58
CA VAL A 157 6.28 17.45 11.00
C VAL A 157 6.13 18.67 10.10
N LYS A 158 5.70 18.45 8.86
CA LYS A 158 5.33 19.49 7.91
C LYS A 158 3.85 19.43 7.58
N LYS A 159 3.18 20.57 7.64
CA LYS A 159 1.80 20.73 7.16
C LYS A 159 1.83 21.31 5.75
N ILE A 160 1.28 20.59 4.77
CA ILE A 160 1.32 20.95 3.35
C ILE A 160 -0.10 21.26 2.85
N PRO A 161 -0.38 22.47 2.32
CA PRO A 161 -1.67 22.79 1.72
C PRO A 161 -2.01 21.89 0.52
N ASN A 162 -3.27 21.48 0.40
CA ASN A 162 -3.77 20.71 -0.74
C ASN A 162 -5.16 21.18 -1.17
N GLY A 163 -5.21 22.28 -1.93
CA GLY A 163 -6.37 22.68 -2.75
C GLY A 163 -7.76 22.67 -2.09
N GLY A 164 -7.83 22.86 -0.77
CA GLY A 164 -9.07 22.69 0.01
C GLY A 164 -8.86 22.13 1.42
N GLY A 165 -7.68 21.57 1.71
CA GLY A 165 -7.29 21.12 3.05
C GLY A 165 -5.78 21.10 3.23
N PHE A 166 -5.29 20.18 4.08
CA PHE A 166 -3.86 19.99 4.33
C PHE A 166 -3.54 18.50 4.47
N HIS A 167 -2.35 18.10 4.03
CA HIS A 167 -1.71 16.86 4.46
C HIS A 167 -0.67 17.17 5.53
N TYR A 168 -0.42 16.21 6.40
CA TYR A 168 0.76 16.18 7.24
C TYR A 168 1.80 15.25 6.63
N VAL A 169 3.06 15.67 6.68
CA VAL A 169 4.22 14.85 6.34
C VAL A 169 5.07 14.75 7.59
N TYR A 170 5.13 13.55 8.16
CA TYR A 170 6.04 13.21 9.25
C TYR A 170 7.34 12.70 8.61
N ILE A 171 8.46 13.30 8.99
CA ILE A 171 9.79 12.94 8.50
C ILE A 171 10.59 12.47 9.71
N MET A 172 10.73 11.16 9.84
CA MET A 172 11.52 10.53 10.87
C MET A 172 12.93 10.27 10.33
N THR A 173 13.96 10.61 11.11
CA THR A 173 15.35 10.26 10.81
C THR A 173 15.86 9.38 11.94
N LYS A 174 16.20 8.12 11.64
CA LYS A 174 16.71 7.17 12.64
C LYS A 174 18.06 7.62 13.15
N ASN A 175 18.21 7.72 14.46
CA ASN A 175 19.45 8.19 15.07
C ASN A 175 20.53 7.10 15.01
N ASN A 176 21.79 7.51 15.05
CA ASN A 176 22.91 6.58 15.13
C ASN A 176 23.07 6.13 16.58
N LYS A 177 23.29 4.82 16.81
CA LYS A 177 23.45 4.25 18.16
C LYS A 177 24.63 4.82 18.96
N ASP A 178 25.53 5.58 18.34
CA ASP A 178 26.77 6.08 18.94
C ASP A 178 26.64 7.49 19.56
N SER A 179 25.49 8.16 19.52
CA SER A 179 25.33 9.51 20.08
C SER A 179 25.03 9.57 21.59
N ALA A 180 25.08 8.45 22.32
CA ALA A 180 24.69 8.37 23.74
C ALA A 180 25.84 8.12 24.73
N LYS A 181 27.12 8.30 24.33
CA LYS A 181 28.28 8.14 25.23
C LYS A 181 29.34 9.22 25.03
N SER A 182 29.04 10.43 25.46
CA SER A 182 30.03 11.40 25.94
C SER A 182 29.27 12.46 26.72
N ASP A 183 29.72 12.76 27.94
CA ASP A 183 29.44 13.97 28.75
C ASP A 183 29.12 13.69 30.23
N ASP A 184 29.66 12.63 30.84
CA ASP A 184 29.61 12.42 32.30
C ASP A 184 30.94 11.90 32.89
N ASP A 185 32.09 12.38 32.42
CA ASP A 185 33.38 12.20 33.11
C ASP A 185 34.28 13.43 32.88
N GLU A 186 34.09 14.48 33.69
CA GLU A 186 35.16 15.42 34.11
C GLU A 186 34.82 16.10 35.45
#